data_AF-A0A810Q3I4-F1
#
_entry.id   AF-A0A810Q3I4-F1
#
_cell.length_a   1.000
_cell.length_b   1.000
_cell.length_c   1.000
_cell.angle_alpha   90.00
_cell.angle_beta   90.00
_cell.angle_gamma   90.00
#
_symmetry.space_group_name_H-M   'P 1'
#
loop_
_entity.id
_entity.type
_entity.pdbx_description
1 polymer ?
#
loop_
_entity_poly.entity_id
_entity_poly.type
_entity_poly.pdbx_seq_one_letter_code
_entity_poly.pdbx_strand_id
1 'polypeptide(L)' 'MREREWIRCDRCDGEIYEGSEYYQINGQCVCRECLEEFAGHWFAPFRLIAGEEL' A
#
# COMPACT_ATOMS: atom_id res chain seq x y z
N MET A 1 22.76 16.78 -0.58
CA MET A 1 21.92 16.16 0.47
C MET A 1 22.10 14.66 0.33
N ARG A 2 22.38 13.92 1.41
CA ARG A 2 22.28 12.45 1.36
C ARG A 2 20.80 12.13 1.57
N GLU A 3 20.18 11.46 0.60
CA GLU A 3 18.84 10.91 0.74
C GLU A 3 18.87 9.90 1.88
N ARG A 4 18.10 10.15 2.94
CA ARG A 4 18.04 9.26 4.11
C ARG A 4 16.92 8.26 3.85
N GLU A 5 17.26 6.99 3.75
CA GLU A 5 16.27 5.90 3.77
C GLU A 5 15.47 6.05 5.08
N TRP A 6 14.14 6.13 4.95
CA TRP A 6 13.22 6.23 6.08
C TRP A 6 12.66 4.86 6.44
N ILE A 7 12.19 4.10 5.43
CA ILE A 7 11.59 2.78 5.59
C ILE A 7 11.64 2.00 4.28
N ARG A 8 11.31 0.70 4.31
CA ARG A 8 11.13 -0.13 3.11
C ARG A 8 9.68 -0.54 2.93
N CYS A 9 9.27 -0.70 1.68
CA CYS A 9 7.97 -1.24 1.32
C CYS A 9 7.93 -2.75 1.58
N ASP A 10 6.98 -3.23 2.39
CA ASP A 10 6.81 -4.66 2.70
C ASP A 10 6.32 -5.50 1.51
N ARG A 11 6.05 -4.87 0.36
CA ARG A 11 5.54 -5.53 -0.87
C ARG A 11 6.61 -5.74 -1.92
N CYS A 12 7.41 -4.72 -2.19
CA CYS A 12 8.44 -4.74 -3.23
C CYS A 12 9.87 -4.63 -2.70
N ASP A 13 10.06 -4.51 -1.38
CA ASP A 13 11.35 -4.23 -0.71
C ASP A 13 12.03 -2.92 -1.17
N GLY A 14 11.28 -2.06 -1.88
CA GLY A 14 11.73 -0.76 -2.35
C GLY A 14 11.95 0.23 -1.21
N GLU A 15 13.02 1.00 -1.29
CA GLU A 15 13.38 2.04 -0.33
C GLU A 15 12.43 3.25 -0.45
N ILE A 16 12.01 3.79 0.69
CA ILE A 16 11.18 5.00 0.79
C ILE A 16 12.00 6.04 1.54
N TYR A 17 12.26 7.17 0.89
CA TYR A 17 13.13 8.22 1.41
C TYR A 17 12.36 9.27 2.23
N GLU A 18 13.09 9.98 3.09
CA GLU A 18 12.55 11.10 3.86
C GLU A 18 11.84 12.13 2.95
N GLY A 19 10.60 12.46 3.30
CA GLY A 19 9.74 13.37 2.51
C GLY A 19 8.88 12.69 1.44
N SER A 20 9.11 11.40 1.14
CA SER A 20 8.23 10.62 0.26
C SER A 20 6.92 10.25 0.96
N GLU A 21 5.85 10.20 0.19
CA GLU A 21 4.55 9.68 0.62
C GLU A 21 4.54 8.14 0.63
N TYR A 22 4.04 7.57 1.72
CA TYR A 22 3.83 6.13 1.89
C TYR A 22 2.66 5.88 2.84
N TYR A 23 2.23 4.62 2.93
CA TYR A 23 1.04 4.22 3.67
C TYR A 23 1.42 3.20 4.74
N GLN A 24 0.92 3.38 5.96
CA GLN A 24 0.98 2.37 7.02
C GLN A 24 -0.43 1.81 7.24
N ILE A 25 -0.64 0.55 6.88
CA ILE A 25 -1.94 -0.12 6.90
C ILE A 25 -1.77 -1.46 7.60
N ASN A 26 -2.50 -1.70 8.69
CA ASN A 26 -2.44 -2.95 9.47
C ASN A 26 -1.00 -3.36 9.87
N GLY A 27 -0.15 -2.37 10.17
CA GLY A 27 1.25 -2.60 10.55
C GLY A 27 2.21 -2.83 9.39
N GLN A 28 1.72 -2.84 8.14
CA GLN A 28 2.56 -2.95 6.94
C GLN A 28 2.79 -1.57 6.31
N CYS A 29 4.02 -1.32 5.87
CA CYS A 29 4.42 -0.13 5.15
C CYS A 29 4.41 -0.39 3.64
N VAL A 30 3.64 0.42 2.89
CA VAL A 30 3.38 0.22 1.46
C VAL A 30 3.68 1.51 0.71
N CYS A 31 4.49 1.43 -0.35
CA CYS A 31 4.75 2.56 -1.23
C CYS A 31 3.52 2.90 -2.09
N ARG A 32 3.51 4.10 -2.69
CA ARG A 32 2.43 4.55 -3.57
C ARG A 32 2.12 3.57 -4.71
N GLU A 33 3.14 2.97 -5.31
CA GLU A 33 3.00 2.06 -6.45
C GLU A 33 2.35 0.73 -6.07
N CYS A 34 2.65 0.21 -4.87
CA CYS A 34 2.07 -1.04 -4.39
C CYS A 34 0.69 -0.87 -3.73
N LEU A 35 0.24 0.36 -3.48
CA LEU A 35 -0.98 0.63 -2.71
C LEU A 35 -2.22 0.02 -3.36
N GLU A 36 -2.41 0.21 -4.67
CA GLU A 36 -3.66 -0.18 -5.35
C GLU A 36 -3.89 -1.70 -5.23
N GLU A 37 -2.88 -2.49 -5.58
CA GLU A 37 -2.94 -3.94 -5.47
C GLU A 37 -3.13 -4.37 -4.01
N PHE A 38 -2.36 -3.80 -3.08
CA PHE A 38 -2.43 -4.14 -1.66
C PHE A 38 -3.82 -3.86 -1.07
N ALA A 39 -4.37 -2.67 -1.34
CA ALA A 39 -5.69 -2.27 -0.90
C ALA A 39 -6.77 -3.17 -1.51
N GLY A 40 -6.62 -3.55 -2.78
CA GLY A 40 -7.53 -4.48 -3.47
C GLY A 40 -7.67 -5.83 -2.75
N HIS A 41 -6.57 -6.37 -2.22
CA HIS A 41 -6.61 -7.62 -1.44
C HIS A 41 -7.40 -7.47 -0.13
N TRP A 42 -7.24 -6.35 0.57
CA TRP A 42 -7.96 -6.07 1.81
C TRP A 42 -9.44 -5.76 1.59
N PHE A 43 -9.78 -5.11 0.47
CA PHE A 43 -11.15 -4.76 0.15
C PHE A 43 -11.91 -5.86 -0.62
N ALA A 44 -11.23 -6.89 -1.12
CA ALA A 44 -11.85 -7.99 -1.83
C ALA A 44 -13.06 -8.63 -1.11
N PRO A 45 -13.05 -8.84 0.22
CA PRO A 45 -14.21 -9.38 0.93
C PRO A 45 -15.45 -8.47 0.94
N PHE A 46 -15.26 -7.16 0.72
CA PHE A 46 -16.35 -6.17 0.69
C PHE A 46 -16.81 -5.85 -0.73
N ARG A 47 -16.26 -6.53 -1.74
CA ARG A 47 -16.61 -6.32 -3.14
C ARG A 47 -18.02 -6.87 -3.40
N LEU A 48 -18.91 -5.98 -3.80
CA LEU A 48 -20.24 -6.33 -4.33
C LEU A 48 -20.25 -6.17 -5.86
N ILE A 49 -21.10 -6.95 -6.52
CA ILE A 49 -21.38 -6.80 -7.95
C ILE A 49 -22.76 -6.15 -8.07
N ALA A 50 -22.80 -4.97 -8.70
CA ALA A 50 -24.04 -4.23 -8.91
C ALA A 50 -25.02 -5.05 -9.75
N GLY A 51 -26.20 -5.33 -9.18
CA GLY A 51 -27.23 -6.17 -9.79
C GLY A 51 -27.18 -7.65 -9.38
N GLU A 52 -26.23 -8.04 -8.53
CA GLU A 52 -26.14 -9.40 -7.95
C GLU A 52 -26.25 -9.38 -6.41
N GLU A 53 -26.71 -8.27 -5.84
CA GLU A 53 -27.00 -8.19 -4.41
C GLU A 53 -28.29 -8.99 -4.10
N LEU A 54 -28.12 -10.14 -3.42
CA LEU A 54 -29.22 -10.95 -2.88
C LEU A 54 -29.85 -10.32 -1.63
#